data_AF-A0A963NRW8-F1
#
_entry.id   AF-A0A963NRW8-F1
#
_cell.length_a   1.000
_cell.length_b   1.000
_cell.length_c   1.000
_cell.angle_alpha   90.00
_cell.angle_beta   90.00
_cell.angle_gamma   90.00
#
_symmetry.space_group_name_H-M   'P 1'
#
loop_
_entity.id
_entity.type
_entity.pdbx_description
1 polymer ?
#
loop_
_entity_poly.entity_id
_entity_poly.type
_entity_poly.pdbx_seq_one_letter_code
_entity_poly.pdbx_strand_id
1 'polypeptide(L)'
;MRLFVLLVLLVLPHSGWAENEKQINQLERALMRAQQDAQATHQQFLMIQELRRNELLGSPLAGLPGTTAQSTPIPKYEEMIQRQQERKERIEQYTADLDQLYTRFRALEEERQMLMEQINQLEQQPNE
;
A
#
# COMPACT_ATOMS: atom_id res chain seq x y z
N MET A 1 51.33 -22.29 42.81
CA MET A 1 50.76 -22.45 41.44
C MET A 1 49.33 -22.98 41.49
N ARG A 2 48.34 -22.18 41.91
CA ARG A 2 46.92 -22.58 41.90
C ARG A 2 45.94 -21.43 41.56
N LEU A 3 46.44 -20.20 41.35
CA LEU A 3 45.60 -19.00 41.20
C LEU A 3 45.41 -18.55 39.75
N PHE A 4 46.13 -19.12 38.79
CA PHE A 4 46.06 -18.73 37.37
C PHE A 4 45.00 -19.51 36.55
N VAL A 5 44.40 -20.55 37.11
CA VAL A 5 43.44 -21.41 36.37
C VAL A 5 42.01 -20.83 36.37
N LEU A 6 41.72 -19.82 37.20
CA LEU A 6 40.38 -19.25 37.32
C LEU A 6 40.09 -18.05 36.38
N LEU A 7 41.07 -17.54 35.64
CA LEU A 7 40.91 -16.31 34.85
C LEU A 7 40.68 -16.53 33.34
N VAL A 8 40.67 -17.77 32.87
CA VAL A 8 40.58 -18.10 31.42
C VAL A 8 39.17 -18.51 30.97
N LEU A 9 38.21 -18.63 31.90
CA LEU A 9 36.86 -19.12 31.59
C LEU A 9 35.82 -18.02 31.33
N LEU A 10 36.23 -16.75 31.20
CA LEU A 10 35.32 -15.61 31.00
C LEU A 10 35.43 -15.00 29.58
N VAL A 11 35.63 -15.84 28.56
CA VAL A 11 35.53 -15.43 27.15
C VAL A 11 34.59 -16.39 26.43
N LEU A 12 33.34 -16.46 26.89
CA LEU A 12 32.24 -16.97 26.08
C LEU A 12 31.80 -15.84 25.13
N PRO A 13 31.73 -16.09 23.81
CA PRO A 13 31.37 -15.06 22.85
C PRO A 13 29.87 -14.75 23.04
N HIS A 14 29.54 -13.52 23.44
CA HIS A 14 28.17 -13.01 23.46
C HIS A 14 27.65 -12.69 22.03
N SER A 15 28.08 -13.46 21.01
CA SER A 15 27.81 -13.15 19.60
C SER A 15 26.37 -13.37 19.15
N GLY A 16 25.56 -14.12 19.90
CA GLY A 16 24.15 -14.36 19.58
C GLY A 16 23.28 -13.11 19.70
N TRP A 17 23.57 -12.24 20.68
CA TRP A 17 22.80 -11.02 20.94
C TRP A 17 22.96 -9.97 19.83
N ALA A 18 24.20 -9.74 19.38
CA ALA A 18 24.49 -8.75 18.33
C ALA A 18 23.95 -9.15 16.94
N GLU A 19 23.70 -10.44 16.72
CA GLU A 19 23.08 -10.94 15.48
C GLU A 19 21.55 -10.77 15.51
N ASN A 20 20.91 -11.12 16.63
CA ASN A 20 19.46 -10.89 16.82
C ASN A 20 19.12 -9.40 16.72
N GLU A 21 19.92 -8.52 17.33
CA GLU A 21 19.71 -7.07 17.25
C GLU A 21 19.78 -6.55 15.80
N LYS A 22 20.69 -7.07 14.98
CA LYS A 22 20.77 -6.72 13.55
C LYS A 22 19.55 -7.21 12.77
N GLN A 23 19.09 -8.43 13.05
CA GLN A 23 17.93 -9.01 12.39
C GLN A 23 16.65 -8.25 12.76
N ILE A 24 16.45 -7.91 14.04
CA ILE A 24 15.34 -7.07 14.50
C ILE A 24 15.35 -5.72 13.78
N ASN A 25 16.50 -5.03 13.74
CA ASN A 25 16.64 -3.76 13.02
C ASN A 25 16.30 -3.87 11.52
N GLN A 26 16.60 -5.00 10.87
CA GLN A 26 16.25 -5.22 9.47
C GLN A 26 14.74 -5.42 9.30
N LEU A 27 14.12 -6.21 10.17
CA LEU A 27 12.68 -6.45 10.17
C LEU A 27 11.89 -5.17 10.47
N GLU A 28 12.35 -4.33 11.40
CA GLU A 28 11.74 -3.03 11.68
C GLU A 28 11.80 -2.09 10.46
N ARG A 29 12.91 -2.09 9.72
CA ARG A 29 13.00 -1.32 8.47
C ARG A 29 12.04 -1.85 7.41
N ALA A 30 11.90 -3.17 7.30
CA ALA A 30 10.93 -3.77 6.39
C ALA A 30 9.49 -3.42 6.82
N LEU A 31 9.20 -3.46 8.12
CA LEU A 31 7.91 -3.12 8.69
C LEU A 31 7.52 -1.67 8.39
N MET A 32 8.47 -0.74 8.58
CA MET A 32 8.26 0.68 8.26
C MET A 32 8.00 0.90 6.78
N ARG A 33 8.69 0.17 5.89
CA ARG A 33 8.41 0.24 4.44
C ARG A 33 7.03 -0.31 4.11
N ALA A 34 6.66 -1.48 4.63
CA ALA A 34 5.35 -2.08 4.41
C ALA A 34 4.23 -1.15 4.88
N GLN A 35 4.41 -0.46 6.02
CA GLN A 35 3.47 0.53 6.53
C GLN A 35 3.35 1.75 5.61
N GLN A 36 4.48 2.28 5.13
CA GLN A 36 4.48 3.40 4.18
C GLN A 36 3.78 3.03 2.87
N ASP A 37 4.06 1.84 2.34
CA ASP A 37 3.45 1.33 1.12
C ASP A 37 1.95 1.10 1.31
N ALA A 38 1.52 0.60 2.48
CA ALA A 38 0.10 0.41 2.79
C ALA A 38 -0.64 1.76 2.83
N GLN A 39 -0.04 2.77 3.47
CA GLN A 39 -0.59 4.11 3.49
C GLN A 39 -0.69 4.71 2.08
N ALA A 40 0.38 4.59 1.28
CA ALA A 40 0.40 5.09 -0.10
C ALA A 40 -0.67 4.39 -0.97
N THR A 41 -0.78 3.06 -0.87
CA THR A 41 -1.79 2.26 -1.58
C THR A 41 -3.21 2.69 -1.20
N HIS A 42 -3.45 2.94 0.09
CA HIS A 42 -4.74 3.43 0.58
C HIS A 42 -5.06 4.83 0.02
N GLN A 43 -4.08 5.75 -0.02
CA GLN A 43 -4.30 7.08 -0.61
C GLN A 43 -4.62 7.00 -2.10
N GLN A 44 -3.93 6.13 -2.84
CA GLN A 44 -4.23 5.89 -4.25
C GLN A 44 -5.63 5.33 -4.44
N PHE A 45 -6.06 4.41 -3.57
CA PHE A 45 -7.42 3.85 -3.61
C PHE A 45 -8.47 4.95 -3.48
N LEU A 46 -8.34 5.84 -2.49
CA LEU A 46 -9.27 6.97 -2.30
C LEU A 46 -9.30 7.90 -3.52
N MET A 47 -8.14 8.19 -4.11
CA MET A 47 -8.06 9.02 -5.30
C MET A 47 -8.81 8.39 -6.49
N ILE A 48 -8.57 7.11 -6.79
CA ILE A 48 -9.24 6.41 -7.90
C ILE A 48 -10.75 6.26 -7.62
N GLN A 49 -11.13 6.04 -6.37
CA GLN A 49 -12.53 5.97 -5.97
C GLN A 49 -13.26 7.28 -6.28
N GLU A 50 -12.64 8.43 -5.99
CA GLU A 50 -13.19 9.74 -6.33
C GLU A 50 -13.27 9.98 -7.84
N LEU A 51 -12.26 9.57 -8.62
CA LEU A 51 -12.33 9.64 -10.08
C LEU A 51 -13.49 8.82 -10.64
N ARG A 52 -13.67 7.59 -10.17
CA ARG A 52 -14.81 6.73 -10.54
C ARG A 52 -16.13 7.37 -10.15
N ARG A 53 -16.22 7.96 -8.96
CA ARG A 53 -17.42 8.68 -8.49
C ARG A 53 -17.76 9.84 -9.43
N ASN A 54 -16.76 10.60 -9.86
CA ASN A 54 -16.95 11.71 -10.80
C ASN A 54 -17.46 11.25 -12.17
N GLU A 55 -16.93 10.14 -12.70
CA GLU A 55 -17.44 9.57 -13.97
C GLU A 55 -18.89 9.08 -13.84
N LEU A 56 -19.26 8.51 -12.69
CA LEU A 56 -20.62 8.01 -12.42
C LEU A 56 -21.65 9.14 -12.25
N LEU A 57 -21.27 10.23 -11.58
CA LEU A 57 -22.12 11.41 -11.44
C LEU A 57 -22.32 12.13 -12.79
N GLY A 58 -21.40 11.90 -13.75
CA GLY A 58 -21.37 12.56 -15.04
C GLY A 58 -21.01 14.04 -14.92
N SER A 59 -20.56 14.63 -16.03
CA SER A 59 -20.47 16.10 -16.09
C SER A 59 -21.89 16.67 -15.99
N PRO A 60 -22.19 17.61 -15.06
CA PRO A 60 -23.49 18.28 -14.98
C PRO A 60 -23.89 18.98 -16.29
N LEU A 61 -22.93 19.21 -17.19
CA LEU A 61 -23.10 19.92 -18.45
C LEU A 61 -23.39 19.00 -19.64
N ALA A 62 -23.24 17.68 -19.51
CA ALA A 62 -23.44 16.73 -20.61
C ALA A 62 -24.90 16.32 -20.83
N GLY A 63 -25.81 16.73 -19.93
CA GLY A 63 -27.21 16.28 -19.92
C GLY A 63 -28.28 17.37 -20.04
N LEU A 64 -27.91 18.65 -20.16
CA LEU A 64 -28.87 19.74 -20.29
C LEU A 64 -28.93 20.26 -21.73
N PRO A 65 -29.91 19.84 -22.55
CA PRO A 65 -30.27 20.62 -23.72
C PRO A 65 -30.92 21.92 -23.23
N GLY A 66 -30.17 23.02 -23.23
CA GLY A 66 -30.78 24.36 -23.15
C GLY A 66 -30.25 25.37 -22.14
N THR A 67 -29.12 25.15 -21.45
CA THR A 67 -28.55 26.22 -20.61
C THR A 67 -27.47 26.99 -21.36
N THR A 68 -27.85 28.19 -21.79
CA THR A 68 -27.11 29.30 -22.40
C THR A 68 -26.83 29.22 -23.91
N ALA A 69 -27.63 29.99 -24.63
CA ALA A 69 -27.43 30.39 -26.01
C ALA A 69 -26.11 31.18 -26.18
N GLN A 70 -25.02 30.47 -26.47
CA GLN A 70 -23.84 31.00 -27.17
C GLN A 70 -23.16 29.83 -27.91
N SER A 71 -23.56 29.63 -29.18
CA SER A 71 -22.75 29.09 -30.28
C SER A 71 -21.87 27.84 -30.02
N THR A 72 -22.22 26.96 -29.09
CA THR A 72 -21.55 25.66 -28.98
C THR A 72 -22.22 24.71 -29.95
N PRO A 73 -21.51 24.14 -30.94
CA PRO A 73 -22.11 23.19 -31.86
C PRO A 73 -22.70 22.04 -31.06
N ILE A 74 -23.97 21.71 -31.31
CA ILE A 74 -24.56 20.47 -30.78
C ILE A 74 -23.68 19.33 -31.29
N PRO A 75 -23.07 18.53 -30.40
CA PRO A 75 -22.19 17.45 -30.82
C PRO A 75 -22.92 16.47 -31.73
N LYS A 76 -22.20 15.88 -32.68
CA LYS A 76 -22.80 14.86 -33.55
C LYS A 76 -23.21 13.64 -32.70
N TYR A 77 -24.25 12.93 -33.14
CA TYR A 77 -24.73 11.71 -32.45
C TYR A 77 -23.59 10.69 -32.23
N GLU A 78 -22.74 10.49 -33.24
CA GLU A 78 -21.56 9.62 -33.17
C GLU A 78 -20.60 10.03 -32.04
N GLU A 79 -20.34 11.33 -31.87
CA GLU A 79 -19.47 11.87 -30.82
C GLU A 79 -20.08 11.68 -29.41
N MET A 80 -21.41 11.69 -29.30
CA MET A 80 -22.10 11.39 -28.04
C MET A 80 -21.97 9.92 -27.66
N ILE A 81 -22.15 9.02 -28.63
CA ILE A 81 -22.00 7.58 -28.44
C ILE A 81 -20.55 7.23 -28.08
N GLN A 82 -19.57 7.82 -28.77
CA GLN A 82 -18.15 7.65 -28.44
C GLN A 82 -17.84 8.12 -27.01
N ARG A 83 -18.26 9.32 -26.63
CA ARG A 83 -18.06 9.82 -25.25
C ARG A 83 -18.72 8.95 -24.19
N GLN A 84 -19.88 8.38 -24.47
CA GLN A 84 -20.53 7.45 -23.56
C GLN A 84 -19.75 6.14 -23.42
N GLN A 85 -19.20 5.64 -24.51
CA GLN A 85 -18.39 4.43 -24.53
C GLN A 85 -17.07 4.63 -23.78
N GLU A 86 -16.33 5.70 -24.08
CA GLU A 86 -15.10 6.07 -23.37
C GLU A 86 -15.34 6.22 -21.85
N ARG A 87 -16.48 6.79 -21.45
CA ARG A 87 -16.85 6.90 -20.04
C ARG A 87 -17.03 5.52 -19.39
N LYS A 88 -17.68 4.59 -20.07
CA LYS A 88 -17.83 3.22 -19.56
C LYS A 88 -16.47 2.54 -19.40
N GLU A 89 -15.61 2.67 -20.41
CA GLU A 89 -14.25 2.12 -20.38
C GLU A 89 -13.43 2.69 -19.21
N ARG A 90 -13.49 4.01 -18.95
CA ARG A 90 -12.84 4.60 -17.78
C ARG A 90 -13.39 4.07 -16.45
N ILE A 91 -14.70 3.90 -16.34
CA ILE A 91 -15.32 3.34 -15.12
C ILE A 91 -14.87 1.89 -14.89
N GLU A 92 -14.81 1.08 -15.95
CA GLU A 92 -14.32 -0.30 -15.89
C GLU A 92 -12.85 -0.35 -15.47
N GLN A 93 -12.01 0.50 -16.08
CA GLN A 93 -10.61 0.63 -15.73
C GLN A 93 -10.42 1.00 -14.25
N TYR A 94 -11.09 2.06 -13.78
CA TYR A 94 -11.00 2.46 -12.38
C TYR A 94 -11.51 1.38 -11.42
N THR A 95 -12.47 0.56 -11.84
CA THR A 95 -12.95 -0.57 -11.02
C THR A 95 -11.87 -1.63 -10.89
N ALA A 96 -11.21 -2.00 -11.99
CA ALA A 96 -10.10 -2.95 -11.95
C ALA A 96 -8.90 -2.43 -11.13
N ASP A 97 -8.58 -1.13 -11.25
CA ASP A 97 -7.52 -0.49 -10.47
C ASP A 97 -7.83 -0.54 -8.96
N LEU A 98 -9.08 -0.30 -8.56
CA LEU A 98 -9.50 -0.39 -7.16
C LEU A 98 -9.36 -1.80 -6.60
N ASP A 99 -9.72 -2.83 -7.37
CA ASP A 99 -9.58 -4.23 -6.96
C ASP A 99 -8.11 -4.63 -6.78
N GLN A 100 -7.24 -4.17 -7.70
CA GLN A 100 -5.80 -4.39 -7.60
C GLN A 100 -5.21 -3.69 -6.37
N LEU A 101 -5.57 -2.42 -6.12
CA LEU A 101 -5.11 -1.66 -4.96
C LEU A 101 -5.59 -2.29 -3.65
N TYR A 102 -6.83 -2.77 -3.59
CA TYR A 102 -7.36 -3.50 -2.44
C TYR A 102 -6.56 -4.78 -2.16
N THR A 103 -6.30 -5.57 -3.20
CA THR A 103 -5.50 -6.80 -3.10
C THR A 103 -4.09 -6.51 -2.60
N ARG A 104 -3.45 -5.46 -3.16
CA ARG A 104 -2.11 -5.02 -2.73
C ARG A 104 -2.11 -4.57 -1.28
N PHE A 105 -3.10 -3.80 -0.86
CA PHE A 105 -3.24 -3.34 0.52
C PHE A 105 -3.38 -4.51 1.49
N ARG A 106 -4.21 -5.52 1.16
CA ARG A 106 -4.37 -6.72 1.97
C ARG A 106 -3.06 -7.50 2.12
N ALA A 107 -2.32 -7.68 1.02
CA ALA A 107 -1.02 -8.34 1.06
C ALA A 107 -0.01 -7.60 1.95
N LEU A 108 0.01 -6.25 1.91
CA LEU A 108 0.88 -5.43 2.75
C LEU A 108 0.51 -5.53 4.25
N GLU A 109 -0.77 -5.62 4.58
CA GLU A 109 -1.22 -5.85 5.96
C GLU A 109 -0.83 -7.25 6.47
N GLU A 110 -0.92 -8.27 5.63
CA GLU A 110 -0.45 -9.63 5.95
C GLU A 110 1.08 -9.64 6.17
N GLU A 111 1.85 -8.99 5.29
CA GLU A 111 3.30 -8.81 5.45
C GLU A 111 3.64 -8.11 6.76
N ARG A 112 2.92 -7.04 7.10
CA ARG A 112 3.09 -6.29 8.34
C ARG A 112 2.88 -7.18 9.57
N GLN A 113 1.84 -8.02 9.57
CA GLN A 113 1.57 -8.95 10.66
C GLN A 113 2.68 -9.98 10.82
N MET A 114 3.13 -10.58 9.71
CA MET A 114 4.24 -11.54 9.72
C MET A 114 5.54 -10.93 10.24
N LEU A 115 5.85 -9.69 9.83
CA LEU A 115 7.05 -8.98 10.30
C LEU A 115 6.98 -8.68 11.81
N MET A 116 5.82 -8.23 12.30
CA MET A 116 5.61 -8.03 13.75
C MET A 116 5.76 -9.33 14.53
N GLU A 117 5.22 -10.44 14.01
CA GLU A 117 5.35 -11.74 14.66
C GLU A 117 6.82 -12.21 14.73
N GLN A 118 7.58 -12.04 13.65
CA GLN A 118 9.01 -12.38 13.62
C GLN A 118 9.84 -11.53 14.60
N ILE A 119 9.56 -10.22 14.68
CA ILE A 119 10.19 -9.33 15.66
C ILE A 119 9.89 -9.83 17.09
N ASN A 120 8.62 -10.09 17.40
CA ASN A 120 8.23 -10.58 18.72
C ASN A 120 8.89 -11.92 19.07
N GLN A 121 9.05 -12.84 18.11
CA GLN A 121 9.73 -14.11 18.32
C GLN A 121 11.21 -13.91 18.64
N LEU A 122 11.91 -13.03 17.91
CA LEU A 122 13.32 -12.73 18.14
C LEU A 122 13.54 -12.00 19.48
N GLU A 123 12.64 -11.10 19.86
CA GLU A 123 12.66 -10.44 21.17
C GLU A 123 12.43 -11.42 22.33
N GLN A 124 11.66 -12.49 22.10
CA GLN A 124 11.38 -13.56 23.08
C GLN A 124 12.43 -14.68 23.10
N GLN A 125 13.42 -14.67 22.20
CA GLN A 125 14.56 -15.60 22.18
C GLN A 125 15.86 -15.06 22.82
N PRO A 126 15.88 -14.37 23.99
CA PRO A 126 17.14 -13.91 24.56
C PRO A 126 17.95 -15.01 25.27
N ASN A 127 17.49 -16.27 25.32
CA ASN A 127 18.14 -17.35 26.07
C ASN A 127 17.97 -18.72 25.41
N GLU A 128 19.02 -19.20 24.73
CA GLU A 128 19.66 -20.52 24.99
C GLU A 128 21.17 -20.39 24.73
#